data_AF-A0AAW7UT51-F1
#
_entry.id   AF-A0AAW7UT51-F1
#
_cell.length_a   1.000
_cell.length_b   1.000
_cell.length_c   1.000
_cell.angle_alpha   90.00
_cell.angle_beta   90.00
_cell.angle_gamma   90.00
#
_symmetry.space_group_name_H-M   'P 1'
#
loop_
_entity.id
_entity.type
_entity.pdbx_description
1 polymer ?
#
loop_
_entity_poly.entity_id
_entity_poly.type
_entity_poly.pdbx_seq_one_letter_code
_entity_poly.pdbx_strand_id
1 'polypeptide(L)' 'MPASLTTETPQPVIPEPLTYGASLDLNVSLLSALGQCNIDKAGIRNIEMRRNALLAAGK' A
#
# COMPACT_ATOMS: atom_id res chain seq x y z
N MET A 1 10.36 -10.25 -6.18
CA MET A 1 9.01 -9.90 -5.69
C MET A 1 8.19 -9.33 -6.85
N PRO A 2 6.85 -9.47 -6.86
CA PRO A 2 6.00 -8.78 -7.84
C PRO A 2 6.19 -7.27 -7.76
N ALA A 3 6.37 -6.60 -8.91
CA ALA A 3 6.60 -5.15 -8.98
C ALA A 3 5.44 -4.33 -8.38
N SER A 4 4.21 -4.88 -8.45
CA SER A 4 3.02 -4.26 -7.87
C SER A 4 3.14 -4.06 -6.35
N LEU A 5 3.84 -4.96 -5.64
CA LEU A 5 3.97 -4.86 -4.18
C LEU A 5 4.98 -3.80 -3.74
N THR A 6 5.87 -3.38 -4.61
CA THR A 6 6.92 -2.39 -4.32
C THR A 6 6.69 -1.07 -5.06
N THR A 7 5.53 -0.91 -5.67
CA THR A 7 5.16 0.35 -6.31
C THR A 7 4.93 1.40 -5.23
N GLU A 8 5.37 2.62 -5.48
CA GLU A 8 5.14 3.74 -4.55
C GLU A 8 3.65 3.94 -4.32
N THR A 9 3.28 4.23 -3.07
CA THR A 9 1.89 4.54 -2.73
C THR A 9 1.52 5.88 -3.37
N PRO A 10 0.48 5.94 -4.21
CA PRO A 10 0.12 7.17 -4.90
C PRO A 10 -0.28 8.26 -3.90
N GLN A 11 0.26 9.47 -4.07
CA GLN A 11 -0.12 10.62 -3.27
C GLN A 11 -1.30 11.34 -3.94
N PRO A 12 -2.48 11.42 -3.29
CA PRO A 12 -3.62 12.16 -3.84
C PRO A 12 -3.32 13.65 -3.96
N VAL A 13 -3.88 14.29 -4.98
CA VAL A 13 -3.77 15.74 -5.18
C VAL A 13 -4.61 16.46 -4.13
N ILE A 14 -4.04 17.47 -3.49
CA ILE A 14 -4.78 18.36 -2.59
C ILE A 14 -5.47 19.42 -3.47
N PRO A 15 -6.82 19.52 -3.44
CA PRO A 15 -7.55 20.45 -4.28
C PRO A 15 -7.44 21.90 -3.77
N GLU A 16 -7.44 22.85 -4.70
CA GLU A 16 -7.41 24.30 -4.45
C GLU A 16 -8.58 24.97 -5.21
N PRO A 17 -9.58 25.57 -4.52
CA PRO A 17 -9.71 25.66 -3.07
C PRO A 17 -10.13 24.33 -2.44
N LEU A 18 -9.65 24.07 -1.21
CA LEU A 18 -10.07 22.92 -0.41
C LEU A 18 -11.47 23.17 0.19
N THR A 19 -12.51 22.88 -0.59
CA THR A 19 -13.90 22.92 -0.11
C THR A 19 -14.19 21.72 0.79
N TYR A 20 -15.27 21.81 1.60
CA TYR A 20 -15.70 20.68 2.44
C TYR A 20 -15.98 19.42 1.62
N GLY A 21 -16.70 19.53 0.50
CA GLY A 21 -16.94 18.39 -0.40
C GLY A 21 -15.65 17.81 -0.97
N ALA A 22 -14.74 18.66 -1.44
CA ALA A 22 -13.45 18.22 -1.97
C ALA A 22 -12.58 17.53 -0.90
N SER A 23 -12.72 17.91 0.37
CA SER A 23 -12.05 17.21 1.48
C SER A 23 -12.58 15.80 1.71
N LEU A 24 -13.86 15.53 1.44
CA LEU A 24 -14.42 14.18 1.51
C LEU A 24 -13.82 13.29 0.42
N ASP A 25 -13.76 13.79 -0.82
CA ASP A 25 -13.17 13.07 -1.95
C ASP A 25 -11.67 12.80 -1.75
N LEU A 26 -10.95 13.78 -1.19
CA LEU A 26 -9.56 13.62 -0.79
C LEU A 26 -9.40 12.52 0.26
N ASN A 27 -10.25 12.49 1.29
CA ASN A 27 -10.22 11.45 2.33
C ASN A 27 -10.51 10.05 1.77
N VAL A 28 -11.46 9.92 0.84
CA VAL A 28 -11.73 8.63 0.15
C VAL A 28 -10.51 8.16 -0.63
N SER A 29 -9.86 9.08 -1.35
CA SER A 29 -8.64 8.78 -2.11
C SER A 29 -7.48 8.35 -1.20
N LEU A 30 -7.30 9.05 -0.08
CA LEU A 30 -6.28 8.73 0.93
C LEU A 30 -6.52 7.36 1.57
N LEU A 31 -7.76 7.10 2.02
CA LEU A 31 -8.11 5.82 2.64
C LEU A 31 -7.93 4.65 1.67
N SER A 32 -8.25 4.84 0.39
CA SER A 32 -8.05 3.83 -0.65
C SER A 32 -6.57 3.55 -0.88
N ALA A 33 -5.73 4.59 -1.00
CA ALA A 33 -4.29 4.45 -1.18
C ALA A 33 -3.63 3.76 0.02
N LEU A 34 -4.02 4.12 1.25
CA LEU A 34 -3.54 3.49 2.48
C LEU A 34 -4.01 2.04 2.59
N GLY A 35 -5.27 1.76 2.22
CA GLY A 35 -5.82 0.41 2.17
C GLY A 35 -5.00 -0.50 1.25
N GLN A 36 -4.73 -0.03 0.02
CA GLN A 36 -3.90 -0.76 -0.93
C GLN A 36 -2.47 -0.96 -0.40
N CYS A 37 -1.84 0.09 0.13
CA CYS A 37 -0.51 0.01 0.72
C CYS A 37 -0.42 -1.06 1.83
N ASN A 38 -1.46 -1.17 2.67
CA ASN A 38 -1.52 -2.19 3.72
C ASN A 38 -1.65 -3.61 3.16
N ILE A 39 -2.44 -3.80 2.10
CA ILE A 39 -2.55 -5.07 1.37
C ILE A 39 -1.19 -5.46 0.78
N ASP A 40 -0.51 -4.51 0.14
CA ASP A 40 0.79 -4.76 -0.47
C ASP A 40 1.82 -5.16 0.57
N LYS A 41 1.91 -4.42 1.69
CA LYS A 41 2.78 -4.75 2.84
C LYS A 41 2.49 -6.13 3.41
N ALA A 42 1.23 -6.54 3.50
CA ALA A 42 0.86 -7.88 3.96
C ALA A 42 1.36 -8.95 2.97
N GLY A 43 1.24 -8.71 1.66
CA GLY A 43 1.81 -9.54 0.61
C GLY A 43 3.33 -9.70 0.73
N ILE A 44 4.06 -8.59 0.92
CA ILE A 44 5.52 -8.61 1.15
C ILE A 44 5.86 -9.46 2.36
N ARG A 45 5.20 -9.23 3.51
CA ARG A 45 5.44 -10.00 4.74
C ARG A 45 5.22 -11.49 4.51
N ASN A 46 4.19 -11.87 3.76
CA ASN A 46 3.92 -13.28 3.46
C ASN A 46 5.05 -13.92 2.63
N ILE A 47 5.54 -13.22 1.61
CA ILE A 47 6.65 -13.68 0.78
C ILE A 47 7.93 -13.84 1.61
N GLU A 48 8.27 -12.85 2.43
CA GLU A 48 9.46 -12.91 3.27
C GLU A 48 9.37 -14.01 4.34
N MET A 49 8.20 -14.22 4.94
CA MET A 49 8.00 -15.34 5.87
C MET A 49 8.26 -16.68 5.21
N ARG A 50 7.76 -16.89 3.98
CA ARG A 50 8.02 -18.13 3.22
C ARG A 50 9.49 -18.28 2.88
N ARG A 51 10.15 -17.20 2.45
CA ARG A 51 11.59 -17.19 2.15
C ARG A 51 12.41 -17.58 3.38
N ASN A 52 12.11 -17.00 4.53
CA ASN A 52 12.79 -17.30 5.79
C ASN A 52 12.56 -18.74 6.25
N ALA A 53 11.34 -19.27 6.09
CA ALA A 53 11.03 -20.66 6.40
C ALA A 53 11.83 -21.65 5.53
N LEU A 54 11.98 -21.36 4.24
CA LEU A 54 12.81 -22.17 3.33
C LEU A 54 14.28 -22.16 3.75
N LEU A 55 14.83 -20.98 4.03
CA LEU A 55 16.21 -20.83 4.49
C LEU A 55 16.46 -21.58 5.82
N ALA A 56 15.51 -21.49 6.75
CA ALA A 56 15.60 -22.21 8.03
C ALA A 56 15.50 -23.74 7.88
N ALA A 57 14.84 -24.23 6.82
CA ALA A 57 14.71 -25.64 6.52
C ALA A 57 15.96 -26.26 5.83
N GLY A 58 17.04 -25.49 5.67
CA GLY A 58 18.30 -25.99 5.09
C GLY A 58 18.23 -26.31 3.60
N LYS A 59 17.29 -25.68 2.88
CA LYS A 59 17.25 -25.67 1.41
C LYS A 59 17.82 -24.37 0.85
#